data_AF-A0A845R5V1-F1
#
_entry.id   AF-A0A845R5V1-F1
#
_cell.length_a   1.000
_cell.length_b   1.000
_cell.length_c   1.000
_cell.angle_alpha   90.00
_cell.angle_beta   90.00
_cell.angle_gamma   90.00
#
_symmetry.space_group_name_H-M   'P 1'
#
loop_
_entity.id
_entity.type
_entity.pdbx_description
1 polymer ?
#
loop_
_entity_poly.entity_id
_entity_poly.type
_entity_poly.pdbx_seq_one_letter_code
_entity_poly.pdbx_strand_id
1 'polypeptide(L)'
;MNQIFLTLGALTLGGSAAVILLALAGKTTWGRYGARWRCWAWLLLCLRLAVPLPLLPHVETRAPIQVDIPNPPPAVQPMPPAASGSGEALAPGAPKEPHQPGHAWSGSGNIKHESPSRNPIDPAKILLGVWLAGAAAMLLWNVWAHLRFLSYLRRWSAPVTDGAAIAAFNQLGDRLGLHKRPRLLMCQGLKVPMLAGMLRPAILLPQEGVSGEALGFSLLHELTHYRRRDIWLKGLAMWVNALHWFNPLAWYMVRLVERDIELACDEDALRSLPKSDFSAYGQTILDAVARLQRKAD
;
A
#
# COMPACT_ATOMS: atom_id res chain seq x y z
N MET A 1 6.51 18.58 1.55
CA MET A 1 5.13 18.05 1.46
C MET A 1 4.72 17.73 0.03
N ASN A 2 4.91 18.63 -0.94
CA ASN A 2 4.68 18.34 -2.37
C ASN A 2 5.44 17.09 -2.88
N GLN A 3 6.66 16.86 -2.38
CA GLN A 3 7.45 15.66 -2.71
C GLN A 3 6.78 14.33 -2.28
N ILE A 4 6.03 14.31 -1.18
CA ILE A 4 5.32 13.09 -0.73
C ILE A 4 4.17 12.76 -1.70
N PHE A 5 3.45 13.77 -2.18
CA PHE A 5 2.37 13.56 -3.15
C PHE A 5 2.88 13.21 -4.54
N LEU A 6 3.98 13.81 -4.98
CA LEU A 6 4.63 13.46 -6.25
C LEU A 6 5.18 12.03 -6.20
N THR A 7 5.81 11.63 -5.09
CA THR A 7 6.26 10.25 -4.92
C THR A 7 5.09 9.27 -4.84
N LEU A 8 4.02 9.57 -4.08
CA LEU A 8 2.81 8.74 -4.04
C LEU A 8 2.16 8.62 -5.44
N GLY A 9 2.11 9.72 -6.19
CA GLY A 9 1.64 9.77 -7.58
C GLY A 9 2.48 8.91 -8.52
N ALA A 10 3.81 9.03 -8.45
CA ALA A 10 4.73 8.23 -9.25
C ALA A 10 4.65 6.73 -8.89
N LEU A 11 4.53 6.40 -7.60
CA LEU A 11 4.37 5.04 -7.11
C LEU A 11 3.05 4.42 -7.55
N THR A 12 1.95 5.17 -7.46
CA THR A 12 0.65 4.66 -7.90
C THR A 12 0.61 4.49 -9.42
N LEU A 13 1.21 5.39 -10.20
CA LEU A 13 1.24 5.28 -11.66
C LEU A 13 2.14 4.12 -12.12
N GLY A 14 3.36 4.04 -11.60
CA GLY A 14 4.29 2.95 -11.89
C GLY A 14 3.79 1.59 -11.39
N GLY A 15 3.19 1.57 -10.19
CA GLY A 15 2.54 0.39 -9.62
C GLY A 15 1.38 -0.10 -10.49
N SER A 16 0.49 0.80 -10.89
CA SER A 16 -0.61 0.50 -11.81
C SER A 16 -0.11 -0.07 -13.15
N ALA A 17 0.93 0.52 -13.74
CA ALA A 17 1.55 -0.01 -14.95
C ALA A 17 2.13 -1.43 -14.73
N ALA A 18 2.82 -1.66 -13.60
CA ALA A 18 3.35 -2.97 -13.24
C ALA A 18 2.24 -4.01 -13.04
N VAL A 19 1.11 -3.65 -12.40
CA VAL A 19 -0.07 -4.52 -12.25
C VAL A 19 -0.61 -4.93 -13.61
N ILE A 20 -0.77 -3.99 -14.54
CA ILE A 20 -1.25 -4.27 -15.91
C ILE A 20 -0.28 -5.19 -16.65
N LEU A 21 1.03 -4.90 -16.59
CA LEU A 21 2.05 -5.71 -17.24
C LEU A 21 2.07 -7.13 -16.69
N LEU A 22 1.99 -7.32 -15.37
CA LEU A 22 1.92 -8.65 -14.75
C LEU A 22 0.61 -9.37 -15.10
N ALA A 23 -0.52 -8.65 -15.18
CA ALA A 23 -1.79 -9.22 -15.59
C ALA A 23 -1.75 -9.72 -17.04
N LEU A 24 -1.14 -8.95 -17.95
CA LEU A 24 -0.94 -9.33 -19.35
C LEU A 24 0.05 -10.49 -19.47
N ALA A 25 1.21 -10.40 -18.82
CA ALA A 25 2.21 -11.47 -18.80
C ALA A 25 1.60 -12.78 -18.26
N GLY A 26 0.74 -12.70 -17.26
CA GLY A 26 0.02 -13.87 -16.72
C GLY A 26 -0.88 -14.55 -17.75
N LYS A 27 -1.51 -13.80 -18.67
CA LYS A 27 -2.29 -14.39 -19.77
C LYS A 27 -1.39 -15.12 -20.78
N THR A 28 -0.23 -14.54 -21.10
CA THR A 28 0.67 -15.05 -22.15
C THR A 28 1.55 -16.21 -21.67
N THR A 29 1.91 -16.23 -20.38
CA THR A 29 2.85 -17.21 -19.81
C THR A 29 2.17 -18.44 -19.19
N TRP A 30 0.83 -18.50 -19.23
CA TRP A 30 0.02 -19.47 -18.49
C TRP A 30 0.37 -20.94 -18.79
N GLY A 31 0.88 -21.23 -19.99
CA GLY A 31 1.30 -22.58 -20.40
C GLY A 31 2.81 -22.86 -20.38
N ARG A 32 3.67 -21.86 -20.07
CA ARG A 32 5.14 -22.01 -20.19
C ARG A 32 5.90 -21.90 -18.87
N TYR A 33 5.35 -21.19 -17.88
CA TYR A 33 6.04 -20.94 -16.61
C TYR A 33 5.14 -21.23 -15.41
N GLY A 34 5.67 -21.89 -14.39
CA GLY A 34 4.93 -22.22 -13.16
C GLY A 34 4.41 -20.98 -12.43
N ALA A 35 3.28 -21.08 -11.76
CA ALA A 35 2.62 -19.96 -11.08
C ALA A 35 3.45 -19.34 -9.94
N ARG A 36 4.50 -20.04 -9.47
CA ARG A 36 5.37 -19.62 -8.37
C ARG A 36 6.13 -18.32 -8.62
N TRP A 37 6.63 -18.08 -9.83
CA TRP A 37 7.38 -16.83 -10.12
C TRP A 37 6.48 -15.60 -10.03
N ARG A 38 5.20 -15.74 -10.36
CA ARG A 38 4.21 -14.66 -10.25
C ARG A 38 3.99 -14.25 -8.81
N CYS A 39 3.96 -15.22 -7.88
CA CYS A 39 3.90 -14.91 -6.46
C CYS A 39 5.12 -14.09 -5.98
N TRP A 40 6.32 -14.40 -6.50
CA TRP A 40 7.52 -13.59 -6.21
C TRP A 40 7.45 -12.20 -6.83
N ALA A 41 6.98 -12.08 -8.08
CA ALA A 41 6.78 -10.79 -8.72
C ALA A 41 5.77 -9.93 -7.95
N TRP A 42 4.66 -10.52 -7.50
CA TRP A 42 3.68 -9.85 -6.64
C TRP A 42 4.26 -9.46 -5.29
N LEU A 43 5.06 -10.31 -4.66
CA LEU A 43 5.74 -9.98 -3.40
C LEU A 43 6.65 -8.77 -3.58
N LEU A 44 7.49 -8.75 -4.61
CA LEU A 44 8.39 -7.63 -4.88
C LEU A 44 7.64 -6.34 -5.19
N LEU A 45 6.57 -6.42 -5.99
CA LEU A 45 5.73 -5.26 -6.27
C LEU A 45 5.02 -4.75 -5.01
N CYS A 46 4.47 -5.65 -4.20
CA CYS A 46 3.83 -5.27 -2.95
C CYS A 46 4.84 -4.64 -1.99
N LEU A 47 6.05 -5.19 -1.83
CA LEU A 47 7.11 -4.59 -1.03
C LEU A 47 7.52 -3.20 -1.55
N ARG A 48 7.55 -3.03 -2.88
CA ARG A 48 7.86 -1.76 -3.52
C ARG A 48 6.80 -0.68 -3.26
N LEU A 49 5.53 -1.05 -3.24
CA LEU A 49 4.39 -0.16 -3.00
C LEU A 49 4.11 0.07 -1.50
N ALA A 50 4.48 -0.91 -0.67
CA ALA A 50 4.43 -0.87 0.78
C ALA A 50 5.25 0.25 1.39
N VAL A 51 6.45 0.50 0.84
CA VAL A 51 7.40 1.48 1.37
C VAL A 51 7.28 2.76 0.54
N PRO A 52 6.54 3.79 1.00
CA PRO A 52 6.75 5.13 0.47
C PRO A 52 8.22 5.46 0.79
N LEU A 53 9.02 5.79 -0.21
CA LEU A 53 10.46 6.08 -0.08
C LEU A 53 10.70 7.58 0.22
N PRO A 54 10.50 8.08 1.46
CA PRO A 54 11.26 9.23 1.92
C PRO A 54 12.14 8.88 3.12
N LEU A 55 12.50 7.60 3.30
CA LEU A 55 13.38 7.13 4.39
C LEU A 55 14.81 6.79 3.93
N LEU A 56 15.07 6.70 2.63
CA LEU A 56 16.45 6.78 2.14
C LEU A 56 16.82 8.25 2.03
N PRO A 57 17.96 8.70 2.58
CA PRO A 57 18.42 10.06 2.39
C PRO A 57 18.45 10.32 0.89
N HIS A 58 17.75 11.37 0.46
CA HIS A 58 17.84 11.84 -0.91
C HIS A 58 19.33 12.11 -1.18
N VAL A 59 19.96 11.26 -1.97
CA VAL A 59 21.16 11.66 -2.70
C VAL A 59 20.65 12.77 -3.60
N GLU A 60 20.88 14.02 -3.21
CA GLU A 60 20.65 15.15 -4.08
C GLU A 60 21.48 14.89 -5.34
N THR A 61 20.83 14.41 -6.40
CA THR A 61 21.41 14.42 -7.73
C THR A 61 21.50 15.89 -8.14
N ARG A 62 22.57 16.56 -7.69
CA ARG A 62 22.98 17.84 -8.25
C ARG A 62 23.26 17.58 -9.72
N ALA A 63 22.50 18.24 -10.59
CA ALA A 63 22.82 18.26 -12.00
C ALA A 63 24.28 18.74 -12.14
N PRO A 64 25.13 18.08 -12.94
CA PRO A 64 26.55 18.39 -13.02
C PRO A 64 26.84 19.78 -13.60
N ILE A 65 25.83 20.47 -14.14
CA ILE A 65 25.95 21.80 -14.73
C ILE A 65 24.92 22.71 -14.06
N GLN A 66 25.41 23.55 -13.13
CA GLN A 66 24.69 24.71 -12.64
C GLN A 66 25.04 25.88 -13.55
N VAL A 67 24.10 26.33 -14.37
CA VAL A 67 24.27 27.57 -15.13
C VAL A 67 24.04 28.71 -14.14
N ASP A 68 25.13 29.35 -13.73
CA ASP A 68 25.07 30.55 -12.91
C ASP A 68 24.56 31.68 -13.80
N ILE A 69 23.28 32.05 -13.65
CA ILE A 69 22.70 33.19 -14.36
C ILE A 69 23.21 34.43 -13.63
N PRO A 70 24.03 35.29 -14.28
CA PRO A 70 24.49 36.52 -13.64
C PRO A 70 23.28 37.35 -13.23
N ASN A 71 23.23 37.78 -11.96
CA ASN A 71 22.22 38.73 -11.51
C ASN A 71 22.23 39.94 -12.46
N PRO A 72 21.07 40.41 -12.94
CA PRO A 72 21.03 41.64 -13.72
C PRO A 72 21.64 42.76 -12.87
N PRO A 73 22.49 43.62 -13.45
CA PRO A 73 23.07 44.73 -12.71
C PRO A 73 21.95 45.55 -12.06
N PRO A 74 22.16 46.08 -10.84
CA PRO A 74 21.16 46.92 -10.19
C PRO A 74 20.77 48.03 -11.16
N ALA A 75 19.46 48.16 -11.40
CA ALA A 75 18.93 49.22 -12.25
C ALA A 75 19.49 50.56 -11.77
N VAL A 76 20.30 51.21 -12.60
CA VAL A 76 20.81 52.55 -12.33
C VAL A 76 19.60 53.46 -12.27
N GLN A 77 19.20 53.86 -11.06
CA GLN A 77 18.16 54.88 -10.93
C GLN A 77 18.70 56.16 -11.57
N PRO A 78 17.94 56.82 -12.45
CA PRO A 78 18.38 58.06 -13.07
C PRO A 78 18.65 59.10 -11.97
N MET A 79 19.88 59.59 -11.93
CA MET A 79 20.33 60.66 -11.06
C MET A 79 19.49 61.90 -11.38
N PRO A 80 18.87 62.58 -10.38
CA PRO A 80 18.16 63.82 -10.65
C PRO A 80 19.14 64.86 -11.21
N PRO A 81 18.72 65.69 -12.19
CA PRO A 81 19.63 66.63 -12.83
C PRO A 81 20.21 67.59 -11.79
N ALA A 82 21.54 67.71 -11.81
CA ALA A 82 22.27 68.72 -11.06
C ALA A 82 21.74 70.09 -11.48
N ALA A 83 21.20 70.85 -10.52
CA ALA A 83 20.82 72.24 -10.72
C ALA A 83 22.06 73.00 -11.20
N SER A 84 22.05 73.41 -12.47
CA SER A 84 23.10 74.21 -13.07
C SER A 84 22.97 75.63 -12.49
N GLY A 85 23.82 75.94 -11.52
CA GLY A 85 24.01 77.29 -11.02
C GLY A 85 24.97 78.05 -11.92
N SER A 86 24.46 79.03 -12.66
CA SER A 86 25.26 80.16 -13.16
C SER A 86 24.32 81.30 -13.55
N GLY A 87 24.34 82.40 -12.81
CA GLY A 87 23.49 83.56 -13.07
C GLY A 87 23.54 84.57 -11.94
N GLU A 88 24.73 85.11 -11.70
CA GLU A 88 25.00 86.23 -10.81
C GLU A 88 24.44 87.52 -11.44
N ALA A 89 23.47 88.18 -10.79
CA ALA A 89 23.09 89.55 -11.12
C ALA A 89 22.54 90.28 -9.87
N LEU A 90 23.19 91.42 -9.60
CA LEU A 90 23.01 92.41 -8.55
C LEU A 90 21.54 92.75 -8.17
N ALA A 91 21.31 92.85 -6.87
CA ALA A 91 20.18 93.55 -6.24
C ALA A 91 20.33 95.10 -6.36
N PRO A 92 19.31 95.94 -6.05
CA PRO A 92 18.84 96.12 -4.67
C PRO A 92 17.33 96.47 -4.47
N GLY A 93 16.74 96.12 -3.32
CA GLY A 93 15.49 96.77 -2.88
C GLY A 93 14.64 96.09 -1.80
N ALA A 94 14.99 96.30 -0.53
CA ALA A 94 14.09 96.38 0.66
C ALA A 94 13.40 95.08 1.20
N PRO A 95 12.85 95.07 2.43
CA PRO A 95 13.57 94.64 3.64
C PRO A 95 12.98 93.39 4.37
N LYS A 96 13.81 92.87 5.28
CA LYS A 96 13.66 91.70 6.17
C LYS A 96 12.40 91.73 7.07
N GLU A 97 11.75 90.56 7.20
CA GLU A 97 11.03 90.12 8.41
C GLU A 97 11.58 88.76 8.89
N PRO A 98 11.75 88.52 10.21
CA PRO A 98 12.21 87.25 10.75
C PRO A 98 11.11 86.41 11.44
N HIS A 99 11.33 85.09 11.46
CA HIS A 99 10.72 84.02 12.29
C HIS A 99 9.47 83.29 11.77
N GLN A 100 9.63 81.99 11.50
CA GLN A 100 9.09 80.88 12.32
C GLN A 100 9.70 79.52 11.90
N PRO A 101 10.14 78.65 12.84
CA PRO A 101 10.41 77.25 12.55
C PRO A 101 9.11 76.45 12.73
N GLY A 102 8.43 76.15 11.61
CA GLY A 102 7.28 75.24 11.61
C GLY A 102 7.75 73.79 11.65
N HIS A 103 7.67 73.17 12.82
CA HIS A 103 7.65 71.71 12.95
C HIS A 103 6.42 71.13 12.23
N ALA A 104 6.63 70.26 11.25
CA ALA A 104 5.70 69.21 10.85
C ALA A 104 6.56 67.99 10.46
N TRP A 105 6.63 66.98 11.34
CA TRP A 105 5.97 65.68 11.16
C TRP A 105 6.39 64.98 9.85
N SER A 106 6.83 63.73 9.83
CA SER A 106 6.76 62.66 10.80
C SER A 106 7.63 61.53 10.27
N GLY A 107 8.12 60.68 11.17
CA GLY A 107 8.80 59.45 10.85
C GLY A 107 8.11 58.66 9.74
N SER A 108 8.88 58.29 8.72
CA SER A 108 8.64 57.04 8.01
C SER A 108 9.70 56.06 8.47
N GLY A 109 9.65 55.75 9.78
CA GLY A 109 10.22 54.52 10.28
C GLY A 109 9.61 53.39 9.47
N ASN A 110 10.47 52.58 8.88
CA ASN A 110 10.12 51.41 8.08
C ASN A 110 9.45 50.38 9.02
N ILE A 111 8.18 50.62 9.38
CA ILE A 111 7.34 49.61 10.00
C ILE A 111 7.00 48.65 8.86
N LYS A 112 7.85 47.63 8.69
CA LYS A 112 7.41 46.35 8.16
C LYS A 112 6.22 45.94 9.04
N HIS A 113 5.02 46.23 8.58
CA HIS A 113 3.85 45.50 9.01
C HIS A 113 4.08 44.05 8.55
N GLU A 114 4.79 43.27 9.37
CA GLU A 114 4.56 41.83 9.43
C GLU A 114 3.12 41.67 9.89
N SER A 115 2.21 41.73 8.92
CA SER A 115 0.88 41.20 9.08
C SER A 115 1.06 39.77 9.57
N PRO A 116 0.46 39.34 10.71
CA PRO A 116 0.49 37.94 11.07
C PRO A 116 -0.17 37.22 9.91
N SER A 117 0.63 36.53 9.09
CA SER A 117 0.12 35.71 8.01
C SER A 117 -0.76 34.68 8.69
N ARG A 118 -2.08 34.90 8.65
CA ARG A 118 -3.10 33.91 9.00
C ARG A 118 -2.62 32.62 8.37
N ASN A 119 -2.22 31.63 9.17
CA ASN A 119 -1.79 30.33 8.67
C ASN A 119 -2.84 29.85 7.67
N PRO A 120 -2.63 29.96 6.35
CA PRO A 120 -3.56 29.39 5.41
C PRO A 120 -3.37 27.90 5.65
N ILE A 121 -4.46 27.19 5.97
CA ILE A 121 -4.38 25.74 6.13
C ILE A 121 -3.75 25.20 4.85
N ASP A 122 -2.51 24.70 4.97
CA ASP A 122 -1.73 24.25 3.82
C ASP A 122 -2.51 23.09 3.18
N PRO A 123 -2.97 23.22 1.91
CA PRO A 123 -3.79 22.21 1.27
C PRO A 123 -3.07 20.84 1.22
N ALA A 124 -1.73 20.83 1.20
CA ALA A 124 -0.96 19.61 1.27
C ALA A 124 -1.11 18.92 2.65
N LYS A 125 -1.32 19.67 3.75
CA LYS A 125 -1.57 19.12 5.09
C LYS A 125 -2.98 18.53 5.17
N ILE A 126 -3.96 19.19 4.56
CA ILE A 126 -5.33 18.68 4.47
C ILE A 126 -5.33 17.36 3.68
N LEU A 127 -4.72 17.35 2.50
CA LEU A 127 -4.66 16.17 1.64
C LEU A 127 -3.92 15.00 2.31
N LEU A 128 -2.86 15.30 3.09
CA LEU A 128 -2.12 14.28 3.84
C LEU A 128 -2.99 13.73 4.97
N GLY A 129 -3.71 14.60 5.67
CA GLY A 129 -4.66 14.21 6.71
C GLY A 129 -5.78 13.33 6.16
N VAL A 130 -6.36 13.69 5.01
CA VAL A 130 -7.38 12.88 4.32
C VAL A 130 -6.81 11.54 3.89
N TRP A 131 -5.61 11.51 3.30
CA TRP A 131 -4.96 10.26 2.89
C TRP A 131 -4.70 9.33 4.08
N LEU A 132 -4.11 9.86 5.16
CA LEU A 132 -3.85 9.11 6.40
C LEU A 132 -5.15 8.62 7.04
N ALA A 133 -6.19 9.47 7.10
CA ALA A 133 -7.48 9.10 7.65
C ALA A 133 -8.14 7.97 6.84
N GLY A 134 -8.11 8.05 5.50
CA GLY A 134 -8.62 7.00 4.64
C GLY A 134 -7.87 5.68 4.78
N ALA A 135 -6.52 5.74 4.79
CA ALA A 135 -5.68 4.56 4.99
C ALA A 135 -5.92 3.94 6.38
N ALA A 136 -5.99 4.76 7.43
CA ALA A 136 -6.27 4.31 8.78
C ALA A 136 -7.66 3.69 8.91
N ALA A 137 -8.69 4.31 8.34
CA ALA A 137 -10.06 3.77 8.34
C ALA A 137 -10.12 2.41 7.64
N MET A 138 -9.49 2.28 6.47
CA MET A 138 -9.43 1.01 5.73
C MET A 138 -8.68 -0.07 6.51
N LEU A 139 -7.53 0.27 7.12
CA LEU A 139 -6.77 -0.67 7.95
C LEU A 139 -7.55 -1.11 9.18
N LEU A 140 -8.16 -0.15 9.89
CA LEU A 140 -8.98 -0.44 11.06
C LEU A 140 -10.17 -1.32 10.71
N TRP A 141 -10.84 -1.04 9.58
CA TRP A 141 -11.93 -1.88 9.08
C TRP A 141 -11.47 -3.31 8.79
N ASN A 142 -10.36 -3.46 8.03
CA ASN A 142 -9.82 -4.77 7.70
C ASN A 142 -9.36 -5.56 8.93
N VAL A 143 -8.69 -4.89 9.87
CA VAL A 143 -8.25 -5.49 11.14
C VAL A 143 -9.46 -5.88 11.97
N TRP A 144 -10.46 -5.02 12.11
CA TRP A 144 -11.67 -5.31 12.86
C TRP A 144 -12.45 -6.48 12.25
N ALA A 145 -12.65 -6.49 10.93
CA ALA A 145 -13.30 -7.59 10.22
C ALA A 145 -12.54 -8.91 10.42
N HIS A 146 -11.21 -8.88 10.33
CA HIS A 146 -10.36 -10.04 10.59
C HIS A 146 -10.46 -10.53 12.04
N LEU A 147 -10.40 -9.62 13.02
CA LEU A 147 -10.53 -9.97 14.44
C LEU A 147 -11.92 -10.50 14.79
N ARG A 148 -12.97 -9.92 14.22
CA ARG A 148 -14.35 -10.42 14.35
C ARG A 148 -14.47 -11.83 13.78
N PHE A 149 -13.89 -12.07 12.60
CA PHE A 149 -13.86 -13.39 11.99
C PHE A 149 -13.11 -14.41 12.85
N LEU A 150 -11.91 -14.07 13.34
CA LEU A 150 -11.16 -14.92 14.25
C LEU A 150 -11.89 -15.17 15.57
N SER A 151 -12.62 -14.18 16.09
CA SER A 151 -13.41 -14.31 17.31
C SER A 151 -14.61 -15.24 17.11
N TYR A 152 -15.27 -15.14 15.96
CA TYR A 152 -16.31 -16.08 15.54
C TYR A 152 -15.75 -17.51 15.48
N LEU A 153 -14.63 -17.70 14.76
CA LEU A 153 -13.99 -19.00 14.63
C LEU A 153 -13.56 -19.56 15.98
N ARG A 154 -12.95 -18.75 16.86
CA ARG A 154 -12.53 -19.20 18.19
C ARG A 154 -13.71 -19.63 19.06
N ARG A 155 -14.87 -18.99 18.92
CA ARG A 155 -16.08 -19.33 19.69
C ARG A 155 -16.75 -20.62 19.21
N TRP A 156 -16.72 -20.87 17.90
CA TRP A 156 -17.44 -21.98 17.26
C TRP A 156 -16.53 -23.11 16.77
N SER A 157 -15.25 -23.10 17.18
CA SER A 157 -14.31 -24.17 16.87
C SER A 157 -13.93 -24.99 18.09
N ALA A 158 -13.80 -26.29 17.87
CA ALA A 158 -13.32 -27.26 18.83
C ALA A 158 -12.14 -28.05 18.22
N PRO A 159 -11.24 -28.64 19.03
CA PRO A 159 -10.25 -29.57 18.51
C PRO A 159 -10.91 -30.72 17.74
N VAL A 160 -10.32 -31.15 16.63
CA VAL A 160 -10.77 -32.35 15.93
C VAL A 160 -10.50 -33.57 16.82
N THR A 161 -11.49 -34.45 16.97
CA THR A 161 -11.40 -35.69 17.76
C THR A 161 -11.32 -36.95 16.89
N ASP A 162 -11.61 -36.84 15.59
CA ASP A 162 -11.52 -37.96 14.65
C ASP A 162 -10.05 -38.38 14.44
N GLY A 163 -9.72 -39.59 14.91
CA GLY A 163 -8.38 -40.16 14.80
C GLY A 163 -7.91 -40.34 13.36
N ALA A 164 -8.82 -40.64 12.42
CA ALA A 164 -8.46 -40.82 11.01
C ALA A 164 -8.04 -39.48 10.38
N ALA A 165 -8.81 -38.42 10.61
CA ALA A 165 -8.47 -37.07 10.17
C ALA A 165 -7.14 -36.58 10.76
N ILE A 166 -6.89 -36.82 12.06
CA ILE A 166 -5.64 -36.46 12.73
C ILE A 166 -4.46 -37.23 12.14
N ALA A 167 -4.62 -38.53 11.90
CA ALA A 167 -3.58 -39.36 11.30
C ALA A 167 -3.23 -38.89 9.88
N ALA A 168 -4.25 -38.65 9.04
CA ALA A 168 -4.07 -38.12 7.69
C ALA A 168 -3.36 -36.76 7.70
N PHE A 169 -3.79 -35.84 8.57
CA PHE A 169 -3.17 -34.53 8.75
C PHE A 169 -1.68 -34.63 9.13
N ASN A 170 -1.35 -35.48 10.10
CA ASN A 170 0.03 -35.68 10.54
C ASN A 170 0.88 -36.31 9.43
N GLN A 171 0.38 -37.34 8.77
CA GLN A 171 1.08 -38.00 7.66
C GLN A 171 1.35 -37.04 6.50
N LEU A 172 0.38 -36.20 6.14
CA LEU A 172 0.58 -35.16 5.12
C LEU A 172 1.59 -34.11 5.58
N GLY A 173 1.53 -33.70 6.85
CA GLY A 173 2.51 -32.79 7.43
C GLY A 173 3.95 -33.34 7.39
N ASP A 174 4.13 -34.63 7.66
CA ASP A 174 5.41 -35.34 7.52
C ASP A 174 5.89 -35.39 6.07
N ARG A 175 5.00 -35.80 5.13
CA ARG A 175 5.31 -35.84 3.70
C ARG A 175 5.71 -34.47 3.14
N LEU A 176 5.11 -33.40 3.64
CA LEU A 176 5.42 -32.02 3.26
C LEU A 176 6.65 -31.43 3.99
N GLY A 177 7.27 -32.18 4.91
CA GLY A 177 8.45 -31.75 5.66
C GLY A 177 8.18 -30.60 6.64
N LEU A 178 6.98 -30.55 7.22
CA LEU A 178 6.58 -29.45 8.12
C LEU A 178 7.15 -29.63 9.53
N HIS A 179 8.14 -28.80 9.90
CA HIS A 179 8.71 -28.78 11.27
C HIS A 179 7.72 -28.29 12.34
N LYS A 180 6.78 -27.42 11.96
CA LYS A 180 5.67 -26.96 12.79
C LYS A 180 4.40 -27.13 11.99
N ARG A 181 3.32 -27.56 12.65
CA ARG A 181 2.01 -27.76 12.03
C ARG A 181 1.02 -26.72 12.55
N PRO A 182 0.08 -26.26 11.71
CA PRO A 182 -1.01 -25.43 12.18
C PRO A 182 -1.91 -26.24 13.12
N ARG A 183 -2.70 -25.55 13.95
CA ARG A 183 -3.69 -26.24 14.80
C ARG A 183 -4.78 -26.84 13.92
N LEU A 184 -5.19 -28.08 14.18
CA LEU A 184 -6.32 -28.69 13.50
C LEU A 184 -7.58 -28.54 14.35
N LEU A 185 -8.56 -27.81 13.84
CA LEU A 185 -9.81 -27.47 14.53
C LEU A 185 -11.01 -27.83 13.66
N MET A 186 -12.11 -28.24 14.27
CA MET A 186 -13.41 -28.40 13.65
C MET A 186 -14.24 -27.14 13.91
N CYS A 187 -14.89 -26.55 12.90
CA CYS A 187 -15.71 -25.35 13.07
C CYS A 187 -17.13 -25.55 12.55
N GLN A 188 -18.12 -25.19 13.37
CA GLN A 188 -19.52 -25.17 12.93
C GLN A 188 -19.77 -24.00 11.97
N GLY A 189 -20.57 -24.25 10.93
CA GLY A 189 -20.93 -23.26 9.92
C GLY A 189 -19.90 -23.05 8.79
N LEU A 190 -18.77 -23.76 8.83
CA LEU A 190 -17.83 -23.81 7.71
C LEU A 190 -18.29 -24.87 6.70
N LYS A 191 -18.25 -24.56 5.39
CA LYS A 191 -18.64 -25.50 4.33
C LYS A 191 -17.47 -26.25 3.70
N VAL A 192 -16.28 -25.64 3.77
CA VAL A 192 -15.05 -26.13 3.17
C VAL A 192 -13.90 -25.96 4.16
N PRO A 193 -12.86 -26.80 4.11
CA PRO A 193 -11.65 -26.59 4.88
C PRO A 193 -11.03 -25.22 4.57
N MET A 194 -10.37 -24.63 5.56
CA MET A 194 -9.74 -23.31 5.39
C MET A 194 -8.62 -23.10 6.41
N LEU A 195 -7.50 -22.55 5.95
CA LEU A 195 -6.43 -22.02 6.78
C LEU A 195 -6.74 -20.59 7.25
N ALA A 196 -6.74 -20.37 8.57
CA ALA A 196 -6.98 -19.07 9.17
C ALA A 196 -5.91 -18.67 10.19
N GLY A 197 -5.69 -17.36 10.33
CA GLY A 197 -4.83 -16.75 11.35
C GLY A 197 -3.36 -16.58 10.90
N MET A 198 -2.88 -15.33 10.95
CA MET A 198 -1.53 -14.98 10.47
C MET A 198 -0.41 -15.38 11.46
N LEU A 199 -0.59 -15.08 12.75
CA LEU A 199 0.40 -15.38 13.79
C LEU A 199 0.24 -16.76 14.43
N ARG A 200 -1.00 -17.24 14.53
CA ARG A 200 -1.35 -18.55 15.11
C ARG A 200 -2.22 -19.33 14.13
N PRO A 201 -1.62 -19.87 13.07
CA PRO A 201 -2.35 -20.51 11.99
C PRO A 201 -3.08 -21.76 12.47
N ALA A 202 -4.32 -21.90 12.03
CA ALA A 202 -5.18 -23.04 12.29
C ALA A 202 -5.88 -23.46 11.00
N ILE A 203 -5.88 -24.76 10.72
CA ILE A 203 -6.72 -25.36 9.68
C ILE A 203 -8.05 -25.72 10.33
N LEU A 204 -9.11 -25.17 9.75
CA LEU A 204 -10.48 -25.37 10.20
C LEU A 204 -11.15 -26.34 9.24
N LEU A 205 -11.66 -27.44 9.77
CA LEU A 205 -12.45 -28.42 9.03
C LEU A 205 -13.94 -28.14 9.20
N PRO A 206 -14.75 -28.37 8.15
CA PRO A 206 -16.20 -28.35 8.27
C PRO A 206 -16.66 -29.60 9.05
N GLN A 207 -17.68 -29.44 9.90
CA GLN A 207 -18.23 -30.55 10.68
C GLN A 207 -18.78 -31.69 9.80
N GLU A 208 -19.29 -31.34 8.63
CA GLU A 208 -19.90 -32.29 7.69
C GLU A 208 -19.36 -32.08 6.27
N GLY A 209 -19.35 -33.16 5.49
CA GLY A 209 -19.22 -33.11 4.04
C GLY A 209 -17.83 -33.41 3.47
N VAL A 210 -16.77 -33.57 4.28
CA VAL A 210 -15.45 -33.95 3.74
C VAL A 210 -14.88 -35.12 4.54
N SER A 211 -14.78 -36.28 3.92
CA SER A 211 -14.24 -37.51 4.52
C SER A 211 -13.39 -38.29 3.51
N GLY A 212 -12.64 -39.26 4.01
CA GLY A 212 -11.81 -40.14 3.18
C GLY A 212 -10.78 -39.39 2.34
N GLU A 213 -10.68 -39.76 1.08
CA GLU A 213 -9.67 -39.23 0.14
C GLU A 213 -9.86 -37.72 -0.13
N ALA A 214 -11.10 -37.26 -0.24
CA ALA A 214 -11.42 -35.84 -0.43
C ALA A 214 -10.93 -34.97 0.75
N LEU A 215 -10.93 -35.51 1.96
CA LEU A 215 -10.33 -34.84 3.12
C LEU A 215 -8.81 -34.76 2.98
N GLY A 216 -8.17 -35.84 2.54
CA GLY A 216 -6.74 -35.86 2.26
C GLY A 216 -6.32 -34.79 1.25
N PHE A 217 -7.02 -34.68 0.12
CA PHE A 217 -6.74 -33.65 -0.90
C PHE A 217 -6.99 -32.24 -0.39
N SER A 218 -8.07 -32.01 0.36
CA SER A 218 -8.35 -30.69 0.94
C SER A 218 -7.30 -30.31 2.00
N LEU A 219 -6.89 -31.24 2.86
CA LEU A 219 -5.83 -31.02 3.83
C LEU A 219 -4.48 -30.75 3.14
N LEU A 220 -4.17 -31.47 2.07
CA LEU A 220 -2.95 -31.24 1.28
C LEU A 220 -2.92 -29.82 0.72
N HIS A 221 -4.04 -29.34 0.18
CA HIS A 221 -4.19 -27.97 -0.31
C HIS A 221 -3.95 -26.93 0.80
N GLU A 222 -4.66 -27.04 1.93
CA GLU A 222 -4.52 -26.10 3.05
C GLU A 222 -3.14 -26.14 3.72
N LEU A 223 -2.54 -27.32 3.85
CA LEU A 223 -1.17 -27.48 4.34
C LEU A 223 -0.15 -26.91 3.36
N THR A 224 -0.42 -26.94 2.06
CA THR A 224 0.43 -26.32 1.04
C THR A 224 0.41 -24.80 1.17
N HIS A 225 -0.76 -24.19 1.38
CA HIS A 225 -0.86 -22.76 1.72
C HIS A 225 -0.05 -22.40 2.96
N TYR A 226 -0.15 -23.23 4.00
CA TYR A 226 0.61 -23.04 5.24
C TYR A 226 2.11 -23.11 4.99
N ARG A 227 2.58 -24.14 4.26
CA ARG A 227 4.00 -24.34 3.91
C ARG A 227 4.56 -23.16 3.12
N ARG A 228 3.77 -22.65 2.17
CA ARG A 228 4.13 -21.52 1.30
C ARG A 228 4.01 -20.16 1.96
N ARG A 229 3.41 -20.09 3.16
CA ARG A 229 3.18 -18.85 3.91
C ARG A 229 2.31 -17.84 3.15
N ASP A 230 1.36 -18.33 2.36
CA ASP A 230 0.54 -17.52 1.46
C ASP A 230 -0.26 -16.41 2.17
N ILE A 231 -0.61 -16.64 3.44
CA ILE A 231 -1.29 -15.65 4.28
C ILE A 231 -0.52 -14.33 4.42
N TRP A 232 0.82 -14.36 4.38
CA TRP A 232 1.65 -13.16 4.49
C TRP A 232 1.61 -12.33 3.21
N LEU A 233 1.61 -12.97 2.04
CA LEU A 233 1.48 -12.26 0.77
C LEU A 233 0.07 -11.67 0.61
N LYS A 234 -0.98 -12.42 0.99
CA LYS A 234 -2.35 -11.88 1.05
C LYS A 234 -2.44 -10.67 1.99
N GLY A 235 -1.87 -10.78 3.19
CA GLY A 235 -1.83 -9.68 4.17
C GLY A 235 -1.07 -8.46 3.66
N LEU A 236 0.08 -8.66 3.00
CA LEU A 236 0.86 -7.57 2.41
C LEU A 236 0.09 -6.87 1.27
N ALA A 237 -0.58 -7.63 0.39
CA ALA A 237 -1.40 -7.07 -0.68
C ALA A 237 -2.58 -6.25 -0.11
N MET A 238 -3.24 -6.74 0.95
CA MET A 238 -4.28 -5.99 1.66
C MET A 238 -3.74 -4.69 2.27
N TRP A 239 -2.53 -4.72 2.85
CA TRP A 239 -1.90 -3.52 3.40
C TRP A 239 -1.58 -2.49 2.32
N VAL A 240 -1.01 -2.91 1.18
CA VAL A 240 -0.76 -2.05 0.02
C VAL A 240 -2.07 -1.46 -0.51
N ASN A 241 -3.14 -2.26 -0.60
CA ASN A 241 -4.46 -1.79 -1.00
C ASN A 241 -5.02 -0.72 -0.05
N ALA A 242 -4.77 -0.84 1.26
CA ALA A 242 -5.18 0.18 2.21
C ALA A 242 -4.39 1.49 2.06
N LEU A 243 -3.09 1.43 1.74
CA LEU A 243 -2.29 2.63 1.43
C LEU A 243 -2.72 3.31 0.13
N HIS A 244 -3.15 2.51 -0.85
CA HIS A 244 -3.59 2.95 -2.17
C HIS A 244 -5.11 2.82 -2.33
N TRP A 245 -5.88 3.06 -1.26
CA TRP A 245 -7.32 2.79 -1.24
C TRP A 245 -8.10 3.52 -2.34
N PHE A 246 -7.59 4.67 -2.79
CA PHE A 246 -8.16 5.48 -3.88
C PHE A 246 -7.84 4.92 -5.29
N ASN A 247 -6.89 4.00 -5.42
CA ASN A 247 -6.45 3.45 -6.70
C ASN A 247 -7.24 2.16 -7.04
N PRO A 248 -8.13 2.16 -8.04
CA PRO A 248 -8.89 0.97 -8.43
C PRO A 248 -8.01 -0.22 -8.87
N LEU A 249 -6.80 0.04 -9.37
CA LEU A 249 -5.87 -1.03 -9.76
C LEU A 249 -5.22 -1.71 -8.55
N ALA A 250 -5.16 -1.06 -7.38
CA ALA A 250 -4.75 -1.73 -6.15
C ALA A 250 -5.78 -2.78 -5.72
N TRP A 251 -7.07 -2.47 -5.88
CA TRP A 251 -8.16 -3.43 -5.63
C TRP A 251 -8.11 -4.60 -6.60
N TYR A 252 -7.84 -4.33 -7.88
CA TYR A 252 -7.68 -5.37 -8.89
C TYR A 252 -6.45 -6.23 -8.63
N MET A 253 -5.33 -5.62 -8.21
CA MET A 253 -4.11 -6.32 -7.82
C MET A 253 -4.37 -7.36 -6.74
N VAL A 254 -5.12 -7.02 -5.68
CA VAL A 254 -5.44 -8.00 -4.60
C VAL A 254 -6.09 -9.25 -5.19
N ARG A 255 -7.05 -9.11 -6.11
CA ARG A 255 -7.71 -10.25 -6.77
C ARG A 255 -6.75 -11.07 -7.64
N LEU A 256 -5.81 -10.41 -8.33
CA LEU A 256 -4.79 -11.09 -9.13
C LEU A 256 -3.79 -11.86 -8.26
N VAL A 257 -3.38 -11.26 -7.14
CA VAL A 257 -2.51 -11.90 -6.14
C VAL A 257 -3.18 -13.14 -5.59
N GLU A 258 -4.44 -13.05 -5.18
CA GLU A 258 -5.20 -14.21 -4.68
C GLU A 258 -5.26 -15.32 -5.73
N ARG A 259 -5.68 -15.00 -6.95
CA ARG A 259 -5.74 -15.99 -8.05
C ARG A 259 -4.38 -16.67 -8.29
N ASP A 260 -3.30 -15.91 -8.32
CA ASP A 260 -1.98 -16.46 -8.62
C ASP A 260 -1.41 -17.25 -7.44
N ILE A 261 -1.80 -16.91 -6.20
CA ILE A 261 -1.53 -17.72 -5.01
C ILE A 261 -2.22 -19.08 -5.11
N GLU A 262 -3.51 -19.11 -5.46
CA GLU A 262 -4.29 -20.36 -5.59
C GLU A 262 -3.68 -21.26 -6.67
N LEU A 263 -3.40 -20.72 -7.86
CA LEU A 263 -2.75 -21.47 -8.95
C LEU A 263 -1.39 -22.04 -8.55
N ALA A 264 -0.60 -21.28 -7.78
CA ALA A 264 0.69 -21.74 -7.29
C ALA A 264 0.58 -22.74 -6.13
N CYS A 265 -0.52 -22.71 -5.38
CA CYS A 265 -0.83 -23.70 -4.36
C CYS A 265 -1.17 -25.03 -5.02
N ASP A 266 -2.08 -25.01 -6.00
CA ASP A 266 -2.48 -26.20 -6.76
C ASP A 266 -1.29 -26.85 -7.47
N GLU A 267 -0.44 -26.06 -8.12
CA GLU A 267 0.77 -26.58 -8.76
C GLU A 267 1.70 -27.28 -7.76
N ASP A 268 1.86 -26.72 -6.55
CA ASP A 268 2.68 -27.30 -5.50
C ASP A 268 2.06 -28.55 -4.86
N ALA A 269 0.74 -28.56 -4.71
CA ALA A 269 -0.01 -29.72 -4.21
C ALA A 269 0.11 -30.89 -5.19
N LEU A 270 -0.09 -30.65 -6.49
CA LEU A 270 0.03 -31.65 -7.55
C LEU A 270 1.45 -32.26 -7.63
N ARG A 271 2.50 -31.49 -7.33
CA ARG A 271 3.88 -32.04 -7.25
C ARG A 271 4.07 -33.05 -6.12
N SER A 272 3.20 -33.03 -5.12
CA SER A 272 3.22 -33.95 -3.98
C SER A 272 2.32 -35.17 -4.18
N LEU A 273 1.63 -35.25 -5.33
CA LEU A 273 0.70 -36.31 -5.69
C LEU A 273 1.22 -37.14 -6.87
N PRO A 274 0.88 -38.44 -6.94
CA PRO A 274 1.06 -39.20 -8.16
C PRO A 274 0.09 -38.70 -9.24
N LYS A 275 0.47 -38.87 -10.51
CA LYS A 275 -0.34 -38.41 -11.66
C LYS A 275 -1.74 -39.03 -11.71
N SER A 276 -1.93 -40.22 -11.14
CA SER A 276 -3.23 -40.89 -11.01
C SER A 276 -4.25 -40.04 -10.25
N ASP A 277 -3.78 -39.25 -9.28
CA ASP A 277 -4.64 -38.58 -8.31
C ASP A 277 -4.98 -37.14 -8.74
N PHE A 278 -4.43 -36.66 -9.86
CA PHE A 278 -4.62 -35.29 -10.34
C PHE A 278 -6.10 -34.97 -10.62
N SER A 279 -6.82 -35.93 -11.21
CA SER A 279 -8.25 -35.77 -11.50
C SER A 279 -9.08 -35.73 -10.21
N ALA A 280 -8.79 -36.61 -9.27
CA ALA A 280 -9.50 -36.69 -7.99
C ALA A 280 -9.24 -35.45 -7.11
N TYR A 281 -7.99 -34.94 -7.12
CA TYR A 281 -7.65 -33.66 -6.51
C TYR A 281 -8.45 -32.51 -7.13
N GLY A 282 -8.42 -32.38 -8.47
CA GLY A 282 -9.16 -31.33 -9.17
C GLY A 282 -10.66 -31.36 -8.89
N GLN A 283 -11.26 -32.56 -8.89
CA GLN A 283 -12.66 -32.75 -8.55
C GLN A 283 -12.97 -32.30 -7.11
N THR A 284 -12.09 -32.61 -6.16
CA THR A 284 -12.25 -32.20 -4.76
C THR A 284 -12.30 -30.67 -4.63
N ILE A 285 -11.42 -29.96 -5.33
CA ILE A 285 -11.39 -28.48 -5.32
C ILE A 285 -12.66 -27.91 -5.98
N LEU A 286 -13.10 -28.48 -7.12
CA LEU A 286 -14.33 -28.07 -7.79
C LEU A 286 -15.57 -28.29 -6.91
N ASP A 287 -15.64 -29.42 -6.22
CA ASP A 287 -16.73 -29.74 -5.28
C ASP A 287 -16.75 -28.76 -4.11
N ALA A 288 -15.58 -28.37 -3.60
CA ALA A 288 -15.46 -27.36 -2.55
C ALA A 288 -16.01 -26.01 -3.03
N VAL A 289 -15.63 -25.55 -4.22
CA VAL A 289 -16.15 -24.31 -4.83
C VAL A 289 -17.67 -24.40 -5.02
N ALA A 290 -18.18 -25.53 -5.52
CA ALA A 290 -19.61 -25.73 -5.72
C ALA A 290 -20.41 -25.70 -4.39
N ARG A 291 -19.83 -26.14 -3.27
CA ARG A 291 -20.46 -26.03 -1.94
C ARG A 291 -20.51 -24.59 -1.44
N LEU A 292 -19.48 -23.80 -1.73
CA LEU A 292 -19.47 -22.39 -1.40
C LEU A 292 -20.61 -21.66 -2.12
N GLN A 293 -20.80 -21.93 -3.42
CA GLN A 293 -21.81 -21.29 -4.27
C GLN A 293 -23.26 -21.67 -3.93
N ARG A 294 -23.52 -22.93 -3.53
CA ARG A 294 -24.88 -23.48 -3.29
C ARG A 294 -25.70 -22.87 -2.14
N LYS A 295 -25.29 -21.76 -1.51
CA LYS A 295 -26.07 -21.09 -0.45
C LYS A 295 -25.80 -19.58 -0.45
N ALA A 296 -25.97 -18.97 -1.61
CA ALA A 296 -26.28 -17.54 -1.70
C ALA A 296 -27.80 -17.28 -1.70
N ASP A 297 -28.62 -18.34 -1.59
CA ASP A 297 -30.08 -18.32 -1.49
C ASP A 297 -30.54 -18.72 -0.07
#